data_AF-A0A8C6VRS3-F1
#
_entry.id   AF-A0A8C6VRS3-F1
#
_cell.length_a   1.000
_cell.length_b   1.000
_cell.length_c   1.000
_cell.angle_alpha   90.00
_cell.angle_beta   90.00
_cell.angle_gamma   90.00
#
_symmetry.space_group_name_H-M   'P 1'
#
loop_
_entity.id
_entity.type
_entity.pdbx_description
1 polymer ?
#
loop_
_entity_poly.entity_id
_entity_poly.type
_entity_poly.pdbx_seq_one_letter_code
_entity_poly.pdbx_strand_id
1 'polypeptide(L)'
;MMTYHWYLPKLAKHLPGVTFPGDRWNPVEGPLPDGTITFNLHHFLKVNRHKDTFVCIGLHEGDPTWKKDYSLWPWGSCDKLVSSKVPFDPEMWVERTQNLYNWTEEYGRFDSSSWELVANEEMWQARMKTAFFLFDLAETGSTSAQEKAKLYTLAYKLYKEIVNTYKTHPVNWHKNYAIACERVLHLHPAREDPEVLLLEIVKHFRLYLEKAADDPQQSSILQAIKHMKKELREVRKLKKAARRPA
;
A
#
# COMPACT_ATOMS: atom_id res chain seq x y z
N MET A 1 20.35 6.81 14.03
CA MET A 1 21.83 7.01 14.14
C MET A 1 22.27 8.47 14.00
N MET A 2 21.47 9.39 13.46
CA MET A 2 21.78 10.85 13.43
C MET A 2 21.73 11.53 14.81
N THR A 3 21.60 10.75 15.88
CA THR A 3 21.54 11.18 17.28
C THR A 3 22.91 11.37 17.93
N TYR A 4 24.01 10.99 17.26
CA TYR A 4 25.38 11.09 17.80
C TYR A 4 26.15 12.24 17.14
N HIS A 5 26.83 13.06 17.95
CA HIS A 5 27.57 14.25 17.49
C HIS A 5 28.63 13.92 16.42
N TRP A 6 29.30 12.78 16.52
CA TRP A 6 30.34 12.36 15.56
C TRP A 6 29.77 11.78 14.27
N TYR A 7 28.51 11.34 14.27
CA TYR A 7 27.94 10.58 13.16
C TYR A 7 27.59 11.49 11.98
N LEU A 8 27.03 12.67 12.23
CA LEU A 8 26.66 13.60 11.16
C LEU A 8 27.85 14.13 10.36
N PRO A 9 28.95 14.61 10.99
CA PRO A 9 30.14 15.02 10.25
C PRO A 9 30.75 13.89 9.43
N LYS A 10 30.70 12.65 9.94
CA LYS A 10 31.14 11.47 9.20
C LYS A 10 30.24 11.21 7.99
N LEU A 11 28.91 11.23 8.19
CA LEU A 11 27.93 10.97 7.14
C LEU A 11 27.94 12.05 6.05
N ALA A 12 28.07 13.33 6.41
CA ALA A 12 28.09 14.46 5.49
C ALA A 12 29.19 14.35 4.43
N LYS A 13 30.35 13.78 4.78
CA LYS A 13 31.46 13.53 3.83
C LYS A 13 31.07 12.58 2.69
N HIS A 14 30.08 11.72 2.91
CA HIS A 14 29.64 10.71 1.96
C HIS A 14 28.33 11.08 1.25
N LEU A 15 27.69 12.20 1.60
CA LEU A 15 26.41 12.63 1.04
C LEU A 15 26.52 14.04 0.42
N PRO A 16 27.26 14.19 -0.70
CA PRO A 16 27.40 15.50 -1.33
C PRO A 16 26.05 16.08 -1.74
N GLY A 17 25.84 17.37 -1.44
CA GLY A 17 24.60 18.09 -1.70
C GLY A 17 23.44 17.75 -0.76
N VAL A 18 23.70 17.06 0.36
CA VAL A 18 22.77 16.96 1.50
C VAL A 18 23.23 17.93 2.59
N THR A 19 22.32 18.77 3.06
CA THR A 19 22.56 19.76 4.10
C THR A 19 21.99 19.28 5.43
N PHE A 20 22.83 19.21 6.46
CA PHE A 20 22.36 18.96 7.83
C PHE A 20 22.15 20.31 8.54
N PRO A 21 20.93 20.64 8.99
CA PRO A 21 20.62 21.96 9.54
C PRO A 21 21.09 22.16 11.00
N GLY A 22 21.78 21.18 11.58
CA GLY A 22 22.38 21.25 12.90
C GLY A 22 23.32 20.08 13.16
N ASP A 23 23.77 19.94 14.40
CA ASP A 23 24.79 18.99 14.84
C ASP A 23 24.23 17.64 15.28
N ARG A 24 22.92 17.59 15.56
CA ARG A 24 22.26 16.39 16.08
C ARG A 24 20.78 16.33 15.72
N TRP A 25 20.31 15.18 15.25
CA TRP A 25 18.89 14.96 15.08
C TRP A 25 18.19 14.79 16.44
N ASN A 26 17.09 15.53 16.64
CA ASN A 26 16.19 15.46 17.79
C ASN A 26 14.78 15.90 17.34
N PRO A 27 13.69 15.22 17.77
CA PRO A 27 12.33 15.67 17.48
C PRO A 27 12.04 17.12 17.93
N VAL A 28 12.72 17.61 18.96
CA VAL A 28 12.64 18.99 19.44
C VAL A 28 13.87 19.77 18.98
N GLU A 29 13.63 20.88 18.29
CA GLU A 29 14.69 21.78 17.83
C GLU A 29 15.10 22.77 18.92
N GLY A 30 16.37 23.14 18.92
CA GLY A 30 16.93 24.17 19.78
C GLY A 30 18.39 23.91 20.15
N PRO A 31 19.03 24.88 20.82
CA PRO A 31 20.32 24.66 21.42
C PRO A 31 20.18 23.76 22.67
N LEU A 32 21.06 22.77 22.79
CA LEU A 32 21.27 22.04 24.04
C LEU A 32 22.21 22.84 24.96
N PRO A 33 22.26 22.53 26.28
CA PRO A 33 23.12 23.23 27.23
C PRO A 33 24.62 23.22 26.88
N ASP A 34 25.07 22.24 26.09
CA ASP A 34 26.45 22.11 25.61
C ASP A 34 26.72 22.89 24.31
N GLY A 35 25.74 23.65 23.80
CA GLY A 35 25.83 24.41 22.57
C GLY A 35 25.49 23.62 21.30
N THR A 36 25.20 22.30 21.41
CA THR A 36 24.77 21.48 20.27
C THR A 36 23.48 22.03 19.69
N ILE A 37 23.44 22.29 18.38
CA ILE A 37 22.22 22.71 17.68
C ILE A 37 21.48 21.47 17.21
N THR A 38 20.24 21.27 17.66
CA THR A 38 19.42 20.15 17.19
C THR A 38 18.54 20.52 16.00
N PHE A 39 18.20 19.52 15.20
CA PHE A 39 17.20 19.63 14.14
C PHE A 39 16.29 18.41 14.10
N ASN A 40 15.05 18.59 13.65
CA ASN A 40 14.12 17.48 13.45
C ASN A 40 14.04 17.04 11.99
N LEU A 41 13.28 15.98 11.73
CA LEU A 41 13.13 15.44 10.38
C LEU A 41 12.45 16.44 9.44
N HIS A 42 11.45 17.20 9.90
CA HIS A 42 10.79 18.23 9.10
C HIS A 42 11.77 19.28 8.55
N HIS A 43 12.63 19.82 9.41
CA HIS A 43 13.62 20.82 9.01
C HIS A 43 14.68 20.22 8.08
N PHE A 44 15.16 19.01 8.37
CA PHE A 44 16.08 18.29 7.48
C PHE A 44 15.51 18.13 6.07
N LEU A 45 14.24 17.74 5.94
CA LEU A 45 13.57 17.61 4.64
C LEU A 45 13.38 18.95 3.95
N LYS A 46 13.01 19.99 4.71
CA LYS A 46 12.79 21.34 4.18
C LYS A 46 14.06 21.92 3.55
N VAL A 47 15.23 21.76 4.17
CA VAL A 47 16.50 22.27 3.62
C VAL A 47 17.02 21.42 2.45
N ASN A 48 16.56 20.17 2.35
CA ASN A 48 16.95 19.23 1.28
C ASN A 48 15.85 19.02 0.21
N ARG A 49 14.85 19.91 0.13
CA ARG A 49 13.68 19.76 -0.77
C ARG A 49 14.01 19.65 -2.27
N HIS A 50 15.23 20.01 -2.67
CA HIS A 50 15.72 19.88 -4.04
C HIS A 50 16.09 18.43 -4.42
N LYS A 51 16.08 17.50 -3.45
CA LYS A 51 16.33 16.08 -3.68
C LYS A 51 15.08 15.26 -3.38
N ASP A 52 14.82 14.28 -4.24
CA ASP A 52 13.85 13.24 -3.94
C ASP A 52 14.34 12.41 -2.74
N THR A 53 13.43 12.18 -1.78
CA THR A 53 13.72 11.39 -0.58
C THR A 53 12.89 10.11 -0.63
N PHE A 54 13.56 8.99 -0.45
CA PHE A 54 12.94 7.66 -0.37
C PHE A 54 13.22 7.03 0.98
N VAL A 55 12.24 6.32 1.50
CA VAL A 55 12.28 5.69 2.81
C VAL A 55 12.01 4.21 2.63
N CYS A 56 13.01 3.38 2.90
CA CYS A 56 12.90 1.93 2.84
C CYS A 56 12.88 1.44 4.29
N ILE A 57 11.82 0.73 4.71
CA ILE A 57 11.60 0.26 6.11
C ILE A 57 11.01 1.35 7.04
N GLY A 58 10.37 2.37 6.47
CA GLY A 58 9.64 3.38 7.23
C GLY A 58 10.50 4.44 7.90
N LEU A 59 9.84 5.48 8.43
CA LEU A 59 10.48 6.56 9.18
C LEU A 59 10.39 6.29 10.68
N HIS A 60 11.36 6.81 11.44
CA HIS A 60 11.39 6.67 12.89
C HIS A 60 10.13 7.28 13.53
N GLU A 61 9.32 6.44 14.19
CA GLU A 61 8.03 6.87 14.76
C GLU A 61 8.16 7.94 15.85
N GLY A 62 9.28 7.96 16.57
CA GLY A 62 9.58 8.96 17.59
C GLY A 62 9.80 10.39 17.08
N ASP A 63 9.76 10.63 15.76
CA ASP A 63 9.77 11.98 15.19
C ASP A 63 8.64 12.12 14.15
N PRO A 64 7.43 12.54 14.57
CA PRO A 64 6.31 12.74 13.67
C PRO A 64 6.35 14.11 12.96
N THR A 65 7.38 14.94 13.16
CA THR A 65 7.38 16.34 12.67
C THR A 65 7.21 16.44 11.16
N TRP A 66 7.72 15.45 10.40
CA TRP A 66 7.59 15.39 8.94
C TRP A 66 6.14 15.30 8.46
N LYS A 67 5.24 14.66 9.23
CA LYS A 67 3.83 14.45 8.85
C LYS A 67 3.06 15.76 8.67
N LYS A 68 3.60 16.88 9.15
CA LYS A 68 3.02 18.21 9.01
C LYS A 68 2.89 18.65 7.54
N ASP A 69 3.94 18.41 6.75
CA ASP A 69 4.06 18.95 5.39
C ASP A 69 4.38 17.87 4.34
N TYR A 70 4.42 16.60 4.73
CA TYR A 70 4.78 15.49 3.87
C TYR A 70 3.89 14.25 4.08
N SER A 71 3.82 13.43 3.04
CA SER A 71 3.14 12.13 3.02
C SER A 71 4.05 11.10 2.36
N LEU A 72 3.86 9.82 2.70
CA LEU A 72 4.58 8.70 2.09
C LEU A 72 3.71 8.09 0.99
N TRP A 73 4.22 8.05 -0.24
CA TRP A 73 3.57 7.41 -1.37
C TRP A 73 4.39 6.19 -1.80
N PRO A 74 3.77 5.03 -2.09
CA PRO A 74 4.51 3.80 -2.37
C PRO A 74 5.38 3.95 -3.61
N TRP A 75 6.63 3.49 -3.49
CA TRP A 75 7.61 3.40 -4.57
C TRP A 75 8.24 2.01 -4.54
N GLY A 76 7.41 1.00 -4.75
CA GLY A 76 7.84 -0.38 -4.65
C GLY A 76 8.22 -0.76 -3.21
N SER A 77 9.42 -1.29 -2.92
CA SER A 77 9.79 -1.72 -1.57
C SER A 77 9.97 -0.55 -0.60
N CYS A 78 10.25 0.65 -1.13
CA CYS A 78 10.34 1.89 -0.38
C CYS A 78 9.12 2.76 -0.60
N ASP A 79 9.03 3.86 0.15
CA ASP A 79 8.06 4.93 -0.06
C ASP A 79 8.79 6.21 -0.46
N LYS A 80 8.23 6.93 -1.44
CA LYS A 80 8.65 8.29 -1.75
C LYS A 80 8.03 9.26 -0.74
N LEU A 81 8.86 10.09 -0.14
CA LEU A 81 8.38 11.20 0.67
C LEU A 81 8.00 12.37 -0.25
N VAL A 82 6.73 12.77 -0.20
CA VAL A 82 6.16 13.79 -1.08
C VAL A 82 5.57 14.91 -0.25
N SER A 83 5.82 16.16 -0.65
CA SER A 83 5.21 17.30 0.05
C SER A 83 3.70 17.28 -0.09
N SER A 84 2.97 17.56 0.98
CA SER A 84 1.51 17.63 1.01
C SER A 84 0.93 18.73 0.10
N LYS A 85 1.77 19.62 -0.44
CA LYS A 85 1.38 20.62 -1.46
C LYS A 85 1.27 20.04 -2.86
N VAL A 86 1.83 18.85 -3.09
CA VAL A 86 1.79 18.20 -4.41
C VAL A 86 0.44 17.50 -4.55
N PRO A 87 -0.38 17.85 -5.55
CA PRO A 87 -1.63 17.15 -5.81
C PRO A 87 -1.34 15.68 -6.18
N PHE A 88 -2.14 14.77 -5.64
CA PHE A 88 -2.05 13.35 -5.97
C PHE A 88 -2.90 13.03 -7.19
N ASP A 89 -2.26 12.50 -8.25
CA ASP A 89 -2.92 11.95 -9.42
C ASP A 89 -2.78 10.42 -9.39
N PRO A 90 -3.88 9.67 -9.14
CA PRO A 90 -3.80 8.24 -8.96
C PRO A 90 -3.45 7.49 -10.25
N GLU A 91 -3.97 7.87 -11.42
CA GLU A 91 -3.63 7.20 -12.69
C GLU A 91 -2.15 7.37 -13.03
N MET A 92 -1.66 8.60 -12.94
CA MET A 92 -0.25 8.89 -13.20
C MET A 92 0.65 8.14 -12.21
N TRP A 93 0.24 8.02 -10.94
CA TRP A 93 1.02 7.27 -9.95
C TRP A 93 1.02 5.76 -10.23
N VAL A 94 -0.10 5.21 -10.69
CA VAL A 94 -0.17 3.80 -11.12
C VAL A 94 0.76 3.55 -12.29
N GLU A 95 0.72 4.39 -13.33
CA GLU A 95 1.57 4.25 -14.50
C GLU A 95 3.06 4.22 -14.13
N ARG A 96 3.46 5.08 -13.19
CA ARG A 96 4.85 5.16 -12.71
C ARG A 96 5.26 3.96 -11.86
N THR A 97 4.35 3.39 -11.08
CA THR A 97 4.72 2.42 -10.04
C THR A 97 4.48 0.95 -10.41
N GLN A 98 3.58 0.66 -11.35
CA GLN A 98 3.16 -0.71 -11.71
C GLN A 98 4.33 -1.63 -12.12
N ASN A 99 5.37 -1.08 -12.76
CA ASN A 99 6.48 -1.84 -13.35
C ASN A 99 7.85 -1.40 -12.80
N LEU A 100 7.93 -0.91 -11.56
CA LEU A 100 9.18 -0.39 -10.99
C LEU A 100 10.32 -1.41 -10.93
N TYR A 101 10.01 -2.69 -10.73
CA TYR A 101 11.02 -3.72 -10.54
C TYR A 101 10.86 -4.90 -11.49
N ASN A 102 11.99 -5.29 -12.08
CA ASN A 102 12.14 -6.55 -12.80
C ASN A 102 12.60 -7.67 -11.84
N TRP A 103 11.84 -7.92 -10.78
CA TRP A 103 12.15 -8.98 -9.82
C TRP A 103 11.70 -10.33 -10.36
N THR A 104 12.66 -11.24 -10.58
CA THR A 104 12.45 -12.52 -11.28
C THR A 104 12.39 -13.73 -10.35
N GLU A 105 12.68 -13.57 -9.06
CA GLU A 105 12.66 -14.70 -8.12
C GLU A 105 11.23 -15.14 -7.79
N GLU A 106 11.00 -16.45 -7.86
CA GLU A 106 9.70 -17.05 -7.62
C GLU A 106 9.29 -16.95 -6.14
N TYR A 107 7.98 -16.79 -5.90
CA TYR A 107 7.45 -16.75 -4.54
C TYR A 107 7.59 -18.11 -3.84
N GLY A 108 8.09 -18.11 -2.60
CA GLY A 108 8.25 -19.32 -1.80
C GLY A 108 9.41 -20.25 -2.20
N ARG A 109 10.34 -19.78 -3.04
CA ARG A 109 11.51 -20.55 -3.49
C ARG A 109 12.57 -20.77 -2.38
N PHE A 110 12.74 -19.79 -1.51
CA PHE A 110 13.85 -19.76 -0.55
C PHE A 110 13.50 -20.44 0.79
N ASP A 111 14.53 -20.91 1.49
CA ASP A 111 14.40 -21.55 2.79
C ASP A 111 13.85 -20.57 3.86
N SER A 112 13.05 -21.08 4.79
CA SER A 112 12.38 -20.27 5.81
C SER A 112 13.31 -19.55 6.78
N SER A 113 14.56 -20.01 6.91
CA SER A 113 15.58 -19.41 7.77
C SER A 113 16.51 -18.42 7.04
N SER A 114 16.31 -18.24 5.73
CA SER A 114 17.21 -17.46 4.87
C SER A 114 16.86 -15.96 4.82
N TRP A 115 17.88 -15.12 4.65
CA TRP A 115 17.67 -13.70 4.38
C TRP A 115 17.07 -13.46 2.99
N GLU A 116 17.33 -14.36 2.05
CA GLU A 116 16.77 -14.37 0.70
C GLU A 116 15.25 -14.49 0.73
N LEU A 117 14.67 -15.29 1.63
CA LEU A 117 13.23 -15.32 1.82
C LEU A 117 12.69 -13.96 2.24
N VAL A 118 13.31 -13.32 3.23
CA VAL A 118 12.87 -12.00 3.73
C VAL A 118 12.92 -10.96 2.61
N ALA A 119 14.03 -10.90 1.86
CA ALA A 119 14.16 -9.99 0.73
C ALA A 119 13.13 -10.29 -0.37
N ASN A 120 12.90 -11.56 -0.69
CA ASN A 120 11.93 -11.98 -1.70
C ASN A 120 10.50 -11.60 -1.27
N GLU A 121 10.12 -11.87 -0.03
CA GLU A 121 8.81 -11.46 0.53
C GLU A 121 8.58 -9.96 0.37
N GLU A 122 9.55 -9.12 0.75
CA GLU A 122 9.45 -7.67 0.58
C GLU A 122 9.25 -7.26 -0.88
N MET A 123 9.99 -7.88 -1.81
CA MET A 123 9.85 -7.61 -3.24
C MET A 123 8.52 -8.07 -3.81
N TRP A 124 7.96 -9.18 -3.31
CA TRP A 124 6.61 -9.60 -3.67
C TRP A 124 5.58 -8.63 -3.10
N GLN A 125 5.60 -8.32 -1.81
CA GLN A 125 4.66 -7.36 -1.20
C GLN A 125 4.72 -5.97 -1.87
N ALA A 126 5.89 -5.54 -2.33
CA ALA A 126 6.05 -4.30 -3.09
C ALA A 126 5.14 -4.18 -4.31
N ARG A 127 4.78 -5.30 -4.97
CA ARG A 127 3.90 -5.31 -6.14
C ARG A 127 2.49 -4.81 -5.83
N MET A 128 1.99 -5.06 -4.62
CA MET A 128 0.64 -4.65 -4.23
C MET A 128 0.58 -3.31 -3.49
N LYS A 129 1.72 -2.72 -3.11
CA LYS A 129 1.75 -1.49 -2.29
C LYS A 129 0.99 -0.32 -2.92
N THR A 130 1.08 -0.13 -4.23
CA THR A 130 0.28 0.90 -4.93
C THR A 130 -1.22 0.63 -4.81
N ALA A 131 -1.67 -0.61 -5.06
CA ALA A 131 -3.08 -0.96 -4.94
C ALA A 131 -3.59 -0.78 -3.52
N PHE A 132 -2.79 -1.17 -2.52
CA PHE A 132 -3.09 -0.96 -1.11
C PHE A 132 -3.21 0.52 -0.75
N PHE A 133 -2.26 1.35 -1.16
CA PHE A 133 -2.28 2.79 -0.90
C PHE A 133 -3.50 3.48 -1.50
N LEU A 134 -3.87 3.15 -2.75
CA LEU A 134 -5.08 3.71 -3.37
C LEU A 134 -6.35 3.27 -2.64
N PHE A 135 -6.39 2.03 -2.18
CA PHE A 135 -7.50 1.50 -1.40
C PHE A 135 -7.60 2.22 -0.04
N ASP A 136 -6.49 2.39 0.67
CA ASP A 136 -6.44 3.09 1.95
C ASP A 136 -6.85 4.57 1.80
N LEU A 137 -6.40 5.24 0.73
CA LEU A 137 -6.81 6.60 0.41
C LEU A 137 -8.32 6.70 0.14
N ALA A 138 -8.94 5.67 -0.43
CA ALA A 138 -10.39 5.60 -0.62
C ALA A 138 -11.16 5.39 0.71
N GLU A 139 -10.57 4.66 1.66
CA GLU A 139 -11.16 4.41 2.98
C GLU A 139 -11.03 5.62 3.92
N THR A 140 -9.85 6.22 3.98
CA THR A 140 -9.48 7.22 5.00
C THR A 140 -9.48 8.66 4.46
N GLY A 141 -9.37 8.84 3.15
CA GLY A 141 -9.31 10.15 2.52
C GLY A 141 -10.64 10.89 2.61
N SER A 142 -10.58 12.19 2.91
CA SER A 142 -11.71 13.11 2.74
C SER A 142 -11.91 13.41 1.26
N THR A 143 -12.44 12.44 0.51
CA THR A 143 -12.64 12.51 -0.94
C THR A 143 -14.12 12.48 -1.28
N SER A 144 -14.48 13.04 -2.44
CA SER A 144 -15.85 12.94 -2.97
C SER A 144 -16.20 11.48 -3.30
N ALA A 145 -17.50 11.16 -3.37
CA ALA A 145 -17.95 9.82 -3.73
C ALA A 145 -17.42 9.36 -5.10
N GLN A 146 -17.27 10.29 -6.05
CA GLN A 146 -16.72 10.01 -7.38
C GLN A 146 -15.22 9.66 -7.32
N GLU A 147 -14.44 10.40 -6.54
CA GLU A 147 -13.02 10.12 -6.33
C GLU A 147 -12.82 8.80 -5.59
N LYS A 148 -13.62 8.54 -4.56
CA LYS A 148 -13.61 7.26 -3.84
C LYS A 148 -13.90 6.09 -4.78
N ALA A 149 -14.90 6.22 -5.65
CA ALA A 149 -15.21 5.20 -6.65
C ALA A 149 -14.06 4.97 -7.65
N LYS A 150 -13.42 6.06 -8.08
CA LYS A 150 -12.24 6.04 -8.96
C LYS A 150 -11.07 5.28 -8.31
N LEU A 151 -10.73 5.61 -7.06
CA LEU A 151 -9.65 4.98 -6.31
C LEU A 151 -9.89 3.48 -6.09
N TYR A 152 -11.09 3.08 -5.65
CA TYR A 152 -11.44 1.66 -5.51
C TYR A 152 -11.35 0.91 -6.84
N THR A 153 -11.80 1.54 -7.94
CA THR A 153 -11.74 0.93 -9.28
C THR A 153 -10.29 0.70 -9.72
N LEU A 154 -9.39 1.66 -9.48
CA LEU A 154 -7.97 1.51 -9.79
C LEU A 154 -7.31 0.41 -8.93
N ALA A 155 -7.55 0.44 -7.62
CA ALA A 155 -7.04 -0.59 -6.71
C ALA A 155 -7.52 -2.00 -7.12
N TYR A 156 -8.81 -2.15 -7.42
CA TYR A 156 -9.38 -3.39 -7.93
C TYR A 156 -8.68 -3.90 -9.20
N LYS A 157 -8.49 -3.03 -10.20
CA LYS A 157 -7.82 -3.40 -11.45
C LYS A 157 -6.40 -3.91 -11.21
N LEU A 158 -5.64 -3.22 -10.37
CA LEU A 158 -4.29 -3.63 -10.01
C LEU A 158 -4.27 -4.97 -9.28
N TYR A 159 -5.13 -5.16 -8.27
CA TYR A 159 -5.23 -6.45 -7.58
C TYR A 159 -5.62 -7.58 -8.54
N LYS A 160 -6.59 -7.35 -9.42
CA LYS A 160 -7.03 -8.32 -10.42
C LYS A 160 -5.89 -8.71 -11.35
N GLU A 161 -5.15 -7.74 -11.86
CA GLU A 161 -4.02 -7.98 -12.74
C GLU A 161 -2.93 -8.80 -12.02
N ILE A 162 -2.51 -8.35 -10.84
CA ILE A 162 -1.45 -8.99 -10.06
C ILE A 162 -1.83 -10.43 -9.67
N VAL A 163 -3.03 -10.65 -9.14
CA VAL A 163 -3.49 -11.98 -8.70
C VAL A 163 -3.69 -12.94 -9.89
N ASN A 164 -4.10 -12.43 -11.05
CA ASN A 164 -4.27 -13.28 -12.24
C ASN A 164 -2.96 -13.56 -12.98
N THR A 165 -1.95 -12.69 -12.83
CA THR A 165 -0.65 -12.86 -13.49
C THR A 165 0.18 -13.98 -12.86
N TYR A 166 0.18 -14.06 -11.53
CA TYR A 166 1.04 -14.99 -10.81
C TYR A 166 0.26 -16.16 -10.24
N LYS A 167 0.64 -17.40 -10.59
CA LYS A 167 -0.01 -18.61 -10.06
C LYS A 167 0.26 -18.81 -8.57
N THR A 168 1.48 -18.49 -8.14
CA THR A 168 1.95 -18.62 -6.75
C THR A 168 2.35 -17.23 -6.27
N HIS A 169 1.77 -16.79 -5.16
CA HIS A 169 1.93 -15.44 -4.64
C HIS A 169 1.60 -15.40 -3.13
N PRO A 170 1.93 -14.31 -2.42
CA PRO A 170 1.59 -14.15 -1.01
C PRO A 170 0.09 -14.35 -0.72
N VAL A 171 -0.23 -15.03 0.38
CA VAL A 171 -1.60 -15.45 0.71
C VAL A 171 -2.53 -14.26 0.93
N ASN A 172 -2.04 -13.19 1.56
CA ASN A 172 -2.78 -11.96 1.84
C ASN A 172 -3.36 -11.28 0.58
N TRP A 173 -2.78 -11.54 -0.60
CA TRP A 173 -3.28 -11.00 -1.87
C TRP A 173 -4.70 -11.45 -2.18
N HIS A 174 -5.07 -12.68 -1.82
CA HIS A 174 -6.44 -13.16 -1.99
C HIS A 174 -7.43 -12.37 -1.14
N LYS A 175 -7.10 -12.08 0.11
CA LYS A 175 -7.95 -11.29 1.02
C LYS A 175 -8.12 -9.86 0.49
N ASN A 176 -7.02 -9.21 0.11
CA ASN A 176 -7.02 -7.85 -0.40
C ASN A 176 -7.83 -7.72 -1.69
N TYR A 177 -7.66 -8.66 -2.62
CA TYR A 177 -8.42 -8.67 -3.87
C TYR A 177 -9.91 -8.93 -3.65
N ALA A 178 -10.28 -9.87 -2.77
CA ALA A 178 -11.69 -10.11 -2.43
C ALA A 178 -12.37 -8.88 -1.81
N ILE A 179 -11.67 -8.16 -0.92
CA ILE A 179 -12.16 -6.90 -0.35
C ILE A 179 -12.33 -5.84 -1.44
N ALA A 180 -11.37 -5.72 -2.36
CA ALA A 180 -11.48 -4.78 -3.48
C ALA A 180 -12.69 -5.10 -4.40
N CYS A 181 -12.94 -6.37 -4.70
CA CYS A 181 -14.13 -6.80 -5.43
C CYS A 181 -15.43 -6.41 -4.71
N GLU A 182 -15.49 -6.56 -3.39
CA GLU A 182 -16.66 -6.21 -2.58
C GLU A 182 -16.92 -4.70 -2.60
N ARG A 183 -15.89 -3.86 -2.48
CA ARG A 183 -16.03 -2.41 -2.61
C ARG A 183 -16.55 -2.01 -3.99
N VAL A 184 -16.00 -2.60 -5.04
CA VAL A 184 -16.46 -2.35 -6.42
C VAL A 184 -17.90 -2.83 -6.62
N LEU A 185 -18.30 -3.96 -6.04
CA LEU A 185 -19.68 -4.46 -6.12
C LEU A 185 -20.68 -3.44 -5.54
N HIS A 186 -20.37 -2.85 -4.38
CA HIS A 186 -21.23 -1.85 -3.73
C HIS A 186 -21.32 -0.52 -4.46
N LEU A 187 -20.31 -0.18 -5.28
CA LEU A 187 -20.35 1.02 -6.12
C LEU A 187 -21.29 0.88 -7.32
N HIS A 188 -21.77 -0.33 -7.63
CA HIS A 188 -22.58 -0.64 -8.81
C HIS A 188 -22.04 -0.06 -10.13
N PRO A 189 -20.75 -0.26 -10.46
CA PRO A 189 -20.18 0.29 -11.68
C PRO A 189 -20.84 -0.37 -12.90
N ALA A 190 -21.18 0.45 -13.90
CA ALA A 190 -21.84 -0.03 -15.12
C ALA A 190 -21.01 -1.05 -15.94
N ARG A 191 -19.71 -1.22 -15.64
CA ARG A 191 -18.77 -2.02 -16.43
C ARG A 191 -18.47 -3.42 -15.88
N GLU A 192 -18.66 -3.67 -14.59
CA GLU A 192 -18.35 -4.98 -13.99
C GLU A 192 -19.62 -5.76 -13.74
N ASP A 193 -19.65 -7.05 -14.11
CA ASP A 193 -20.79 -7.92 -13.86
C ASP A 193 -20.85 -8.27 -12.36
N PRO A 194 -21.93 -7.91 -11.64
CA PRO A 194 -22.09 -8.25 -10.23
C PRO A 194 -21.94 -9.75 -9.93
N GLU A 195 -22.34 -10.61 -10.86
CA GLU A 195 -22.18 -12.06 -10.72
C GLU A 195 -20.70 -12.48 -10.71
N VAL A 196 -19.88 -11.85 -11.55
CA VAL A 196 -18.44 -12.12 -11.64
C VAL A 196 -17.74 -11.66 -10.36
N LEU A 197 -18.06 -10.45 -9.87
CA LEU A 197 -17.50 -9.93 -8.62
C LEU A 197 -17.84 -10.85 -7.43
N LEU A 198 -19.11 -11.26 -7.29
CA LEU A 198 -19.55 -12.17 -6.24
C LEU A 198 -18.82 -13.53 -6.27
N LEU A 199 -18.58 -14.07 -7.47
CA LEU A 199 -17.81 -15.31 -7.63
C LEU A 199 -16.36 -15.14 -7.18
N GLU A 200 -15.72 -14.04 -7.59
CA GLU A 200 -14.33 -13.75 -7.25
C GLU A 200 -14.16 -13.51 -5.73
N ILE A 201 -15.09 -12.79 -5.09
CA ILE A 201 -15.10 -12.59 -3.62
C ILE A 201 -15.13 -13.95 -2.91
N VAL A 202 -16.09 -14.81 -3.27
CA VAL A 202 -16.25 -16.13 -2.64
C VAL A 202 -15.03 -17.03 -2.88
N LYS A 203 -14.48 -17.03 -4.10
CA LYS A 203 -13.30 -17.82 -4.47
C LYS A 203 -12.09 -17.37 -3.66
N HIS A 204 -11.77 -16.09 -3.66
CA HIS A 204 -10.53 -15.61 -3.07
C HIS A 204 -10.55 -15.60 -1.54
N PHE A 205 -11.69 -15.32 -0.90
CA PHE A 205 -11.79 -15.53 0.56
C PHE A 205 -11.63 -16.99 0.97
N ARG A 206 -12.10 -17.96 0.17
CA ARG A 206 -11.85 -19.38 0.44
C ARG A 206 -10.38 -19.74 0.33
N LEU A 207 -9.73 -19.34 -0.78
CA LEU A 207 -8.30 -19.57 -0.98
C LEU A 207 -7.44 -18.94 0.12
N TYR A 208 -7.86 -17.78 0.64
CA TYR A 208 -7.23 -17.17 1.81
C TYR A 208 -7.37 -18.03 3.06
N LEU A 209 -8.60 -18.44 3.41
CA LEU A 209 -8.87 -19.24 4.61
C LEU A 209 -8.25 -20.64 4.58
N GLU A 210 -8.04 -21.22 3.40
CA GLU A 210 -7.33 -22.50 3.23
C GLU A 210 -5.87 -22.42 3.70
N LYS A 211 -5.25 -21.23 3.61
CA LYS A 211 -3.82 -21.01 3.91
C LYS A 211 -3.56 -20.16 5.15
N ALA A 212 -4.56 -19.41 5.63
CA ALA A 212 -4.48 -18.55 6.82
C ALA A 212 -5.60 -18.93 7.81
N ALA A 213 -5.58 -20.17 8.29
CA ALA A 213 -6.64 -20.73 9.12
C ALA A 213 -6.70 -20.14 10.54
N ASP A 214 -5.63 -19.50 10.99
CA ASP A 214 -5.45 -18.86 12.29
C ASP A 214 -5.73 -17.34 12.28
N ASP A 215 -6.21 -16.78 11.16
CA ASP A 215 -6.58 -15.37 11.07
C ASP A 215 -7.69 -15.02 12.10
N PRO A 216 -7.49 -14.02 12.98
CA PRO A 216 -8.49 -13.59 13.97
C PRO A 216 -9.86 -13.20 13.37
N GLN A 217 -9.89 -12.82 12.09
CA GLN A 217 -11.08 -12.43 11.34
C GLN A 217 -11.74 -13.59 10.60
N GLN A 218 -11.30 -14.84 10.80
CA GLN A 218 -11.82 -16.02 10.11
C GLN A 218 -13.36 -16.11 10.17
N SER A 219 -13.95 -15.90 11.34
CA SER A 219 -15.41 -15.94 11.53
C SER A 219 -16.14 -14.90 10.67
N SER A 220 -15.58 -13.69 10.59
CA SER A 220 -16.11 -12.58 9.79
C SER A 220 -16.01 -12.89 8.30
N ILE A 221 -14.89 -13.48 7.86
CA ILE A 221 -14.68 -13.88 6.46
C ILE A 221 -15.68 -14.99 6.07
N LEU A 222 -15.89 -15.98 6.93
CA LEU A 222 -16.89 -17.04 6.70
C LEU A 222 -18.32 -16.49 6.60
N GLN A 223 -18.66 -15.52 7.44
CA GLN A 223 -19.95 -14.83 7.38
C GLN A 223 -20.10 -14.04 6.07
N ALA A 224 -19.06 -13.33 5.63
CA ALA A 224 -19.04 -12.64 4.34
C ALA A 224 -19.26 -13.62 3.18
N ILE A 225 -18.55 -14.76 3.15
CA ILE A 225 -18.76 -15.81 2.13
C ILE A 225 -20.21 -16.29 2.10
N LYS A 226 -20.82 -16.54 3.26
CA LYS A 226 -22.23 -16.98 3.35
C LYS A 226 -23.17 -15.92 2.78
N HIS A 227 -22.94 -14.65 3.09
CA HIS A 227 -23.71 -13.53 2.59
C HIS A 227 -23.59 -13.38 1.07
N MET A 228 -22.36 -13.35 0.54
CA MET A 228 -22.10 -13.22 -0.91
C MET A 228 -22.70 -14.37 -1.72
N LYS A 229 -22.68 -15.61 -1.20
CA LYS A 229 -23.38 -16.74 -1.83
C LYS A 229 -24.89 -16.57 -1.89
N LYS A 230 -25.49 -15.88 -0.91
CA LYS A 230 -26.93 -15.56 -0.93
C LYS A 230 -27.20 -14.56 -2.05
N GLU A 231 -26.44 -13.47 -2.12
CA GLU A 231 -26.59 -12.46 -3.17
C GLU A 231 -26.39 -13.03 -4.57
N LEU A 232 -25.40 -13.90 -4.76
CA LEU A 232 -25.14 -14.58 -6.02
C LEU A 232 -26.35 -15.39 -6.51
N ARG A 233 -27.09 -16.04 -5.60
CA ARG A 233 -28.32 -16.76 -5.96
C ARG A 233 -29.41 -15.80 -6.42
N GLU A 234 -29.55 -14.65 -5.79
CA GLU A 234 -30.56 -13.65 -6.17
C GLU A 234 -30.23 -13.01 -7.53
N VAL A 235 -28.97 -12.61 -7.76
CA VAL A 235 -28.51 -12.10 -9.06
C VAL A 235 -28.80 -13.10 -10.19
N ARG A 236 -28.50 -14.38 -9.97
CA ARG A 236 -28.78 -15.44 -10.96
C ARG A 236 -30.26 -15.64 -11.23
N LYS A 237 -31.12 -15.56 -10.20
CA LYS A 237 -32.58 -15.62 -10.37
C LYS A 237 -33.09 -14.46 -11.22
N LEU A 238 -32.64 -13.23 -10.92
CA LEU A 238 -33.01 -12.04 -11.68
C LEU A 238 -32.58 -12.13 -13.14
N LYS A 239 -31.33 -12.52 -13.40
CA LYS A 239 -30.84 -12.75 -14.78
C LYS A 239 -31.65 -13.82 -15.51
N LYS A 240 -32.04 -14.91 -14.83
CA LYS A 240 -32.86 -15.98 -15.43
C LYS A 240 -34.29 -15.50 -15.73
N ALA A 241 -34.89 -14.69 -14.86
CA ALA A 241 -36.20 -14.09 -15.08
C ALA A 241 -36.18 -13.12 -16.27
N ALA A 242 -35.15 -12.27 -16.39
CA ALA A 242 -34.97 -11.33 -17.50
C ALA A 242 -34.71 -12.01 -18.86
N ARG A 243 -34.27 -13.27 -18.88
CA ARG A 243 -34.01 -14.05 -20.11
C ARG A 243 -35.20 -14.88 -20.60
N ARG A 244 -36.32 -14.92 -19.85
CA ARG A 244 -37.54 -15.59 -20.33
C ARG A 244 -38.29 -14.64 -21.27
N PRO A 245 -38.60 -15.03 -22.52
CA PRO A 245 -39.49 -14.24 -23.36
C PRO A 245 -40.89 -14.22 -22.73
N ALA A 246 -41.58 -13.09 -22.89
CA ALA A 246 -42.97 -12.90 -22.48
C ALA A 246 -43.90 -13.90 -23.18
#